data_AF-A0A3P9DE03-F1
#
_entry.id   AF-A0A3P9DE03-F1
#
_cell.length_a   1.000
_cell.length_b   1.000
_cell.length_c   1.000
_cell.angle_alpha   90.00
_cell.angle_beta   90.00
_cell.angle_gamma   90.00
#
_symmetry.space_group_name_H-M   'P 1'
#
loop_
_entity.id
_entity.type
_entity.pdbx_description
1 polymer ?
#
loop_
_entity_poly.entity_id
_entity_poly.type
_entity_poly.pdbx_seq_one_letter_code
_entity_poly.pdbx_strand_id
1 'polypeptide(L)'
;MTVYLFLWHLVRQVAVLGLFLSVLFSLYLVPLGMYSPCIKEAGTLGPAPTLIGHRGAPMLAPENTVMSFEKAVEAGGEGLETDVTISFDGVPFLMHDSTLKRTTNIAEVFPNRTHLDASMFTWTELQQLNAGDWFLSRDPFGTVSSLSAADRSQAQNQSIPSLVQFLEVAARSGRLVLFDLRRPPLGHPYSLSYINTTLQVVQAHINSSQVLWLPSEDRDQVQAVDPHLQQTSGEKASIQELTDGHITRLNLHYSTMSQQQIRKYQSVNISTNLYVISQPWLYTLAWCAGAQSVTTNSIHILSNINKPLFLMTPEEYSLMWILTDVVSAFLITAIFIFHWWRERGLPFWSGSRQTHENGPYSKFRTDSAEIICVRWSALHSDPPPGALVSLPWSSTMTPRMSALHVVPPRTLAQRCLVHLQRHCPA
;
A
#
# COMPACT_ATOMS: atom_id res chain seq x y z
N MET A 1 -27.95 -51.35 19.91
CA MET A 1 -26.66 -50.75 19.48
C MET A 1 -26.66 -50.39 17.99
N THR A 2 -27.10 -51.27 17.09
CA THR A 2 -27.12 -51.07 15.62
C THR A 2 -28.01 -49.92 15.14
N VAL A 3 -29.21 -49.74 15.72
CA VAL A 3 -30.12 -48.62 15.40
C VAL A 3 -29.53 -47.27 15.81
N TYR A 4 -28.84 -47.23 16.96
CA TYR A 4 -28.24 -46.00 17.50
C TYR A 4 -27.06 -45.53 16.64
N LEU A 5 -26.23 -46.47 16.17
CA LEU A 5 -25.14 -46.20 15.22
C LEU A 5 -25.67 -45.73 13.86
N PHE A 6 -26.73 -46.35 13.34
CA PHE A 6 -27.37 -45.92 12.09
C PHE A 6 -27.95 -44.50 12.19
N LEU A 7 -28.66 -44.22 13.29
CA LEU A 7 -29.23 -42.89 13.53
C LEU A 7 -28.13 -41.82 13.69
N TRP A 8 -27.04 -42.14 14.39
CA TRP A 8 -25.87 -41.27 14.52
C TRP A 8 -25.19 -40.97 13.18
N HIS A 9 -25.04 -41.97 12.31
CA HIS A 9 -24.50 -41.79 10.97
C HIS A 9 -25.40 -40.91 10.09
N LEU A 10 -26.71 -41.10 10.14
CA LEU A 10 -27.68 -40.30 9.40
C LEU A 10 -27.68 -38.84 9.88
N VAL A 11 -27.69 -38.61 11.20
CA VAL A 11 -27.62 -37.25 11.79
C VAL A 11 -26.33 -36.54 11.38
N ARG A 12 -25.19 -37.24 11.41
CA ARG A 12 -23.92 -36.67 10.95
C ARG A 12 -23.92 -36.33 9.46
N GLN A 13 -24.46 -37.21 8.60
CA GLN A 13 -24.56 -36.97 7.16
C GLN A 13 -25.47 -35.78 6.84
N VAL A 14 -26.64 -35.69 7.49
CA VAL A 14 -27.57 -34.56 7.34
C VAL A 14 -26.92 -33.27 7.83
N ALA A 15 -26.20 -33.30 8.96
CA ALA A 15 -25.50 -32.14 9.48
C ALA A 15 -24.40 -31.64 8.52
N VAL A 16 -23.58 -32.55 7.98
CA VAL A 16 -22.52 -32.20 7.02
C VAL A 16 -23.10 -31.67 5.71
N LEU A 17 -24.14 -32.31 5.17
CA LEU A 17 -24.82 -31.85 3.96
C LEU A 17 -25.48 -30.48 4.16
N GLY A 18 -26.15 -30.28 5.30
CA GLY A 18 -26.75 -29.01 5.66
C GLY A 18 -25.71 -27.89 5.77
N LEU A 19 -24.56 -28.16 6.40
CA LEU A 19 -23.46 -27.21 6.47
C LEU A 19 -22.92 -26.88 5.07
N PHE A 20 -22.68 -27.89 4.23
CA PHE A 20 -22.21 -27.70 2.86
C PHE A 20 -23.17 -26.83 2.03
N LEU A 21 -24.47 -27.15 2.05
CA LEU A 21 -25.48 -26.39 1.32
C LEU A 21 -25.61 -24.96 1.85
N SER A 22 -25.48 -24.75 3.16
CA SER A 22 -25.48 -23.40 3.76
C SER A 22 -24.30 -22.55 3.29
N VAL A 23 -23.10 -23.13 3.28
CA VAL A 23 -21.89 -22.46 2.77
C VAL A 23 -22.03 -22.18 1.27
N LEU A 24 -22.49 -23.15 0.48
CA LEU A 24 -22.68 -23.00 -0.96
C LEU A 24 -23.72 -21.91 -1.29
N PHE A 25 -24.85 -21.92 -0.59
CA PHE A 25 -25.88 -20.89 -0.74
C PHE A 25 -25.32 -19.50 -0.39
N SER A 26 -24.57 -19.40 0.71
CA SER A 26 -23.93 -18.15 1.09
C SER A 26 -22.98 -17.64 0.00
N LEU A 27 -22.16 -18.53 -0.58
CA LEU A 27 -21.23 -18.19 -1.66
C LEU A 27 -21.94 -17.66 -2.92
N TYR A 28 -23.06 -18.26 -3.32
CA TYR A 28 -23.86 -17.76 -4.46
C TYR A 28 -24.54 -16.41 -4.18
N LEU A 29 -24.75 -16.04 -2.92
CA LEU A 29 -25.29 -14.71 -2.58
C LEU A 29 -24.22 -13.62 -2.47
N VAL A 30 -22.94 -13.96 -2.30
CA VAL A 30 -21.84 -12.98 -2.14
C VAL A 30 -21.83 -11.92 -3.26
N PRO A 31 -21.96 -12.28 -4.56
CA PRO A 31 -21.90 -11.29 -5.64
C PRO A 31 -22.97 -10.19 -5.55
N LEU A 32 -24.12 -10.47 -4.93
CA LEU A 32 -25.19 -9.47 -4.76
C LEU A 32 -24.81 -8.37 -3.76
N GLY A 33 -23.90 -8.68 -2.83
CA GLY A 33 -23.42 -7.74 -1.83
C GLY A 33 -22.13 -7.01 -2.20
N MET A 34 -21.48 -7.38 -3.31
CA MET A 34 -20.24 -6.72 -3.73
C MET A 34 -20.54 -5.43 -4.48
N TYR A 35 -20.00 -4.33 -3.96
CA TYR A 35 -20.04 -3.03 -4.61
C TYR A 35 -18.65 -2.66 -5.13
N SER A 36 -18.57 -2.23 -6.37
CA SER A 36 -17.36 -1.65 -6.95
C SER A 36 -17.69 -0.35 -7.65
N PRO A 37 -16.91 0.72 -7.42
CA PRO A 37 -17.01 1.95 -8.20
C PRO A 37 -16.90 1.75 -9.71
N CYS A 38 -16.26 0.67 -10.17
CA CYS A 38 -16.05 0.34 -11.57
C CYS A 38 -17.17 -0.51 -12.20
N ILE A 39 -18.22 -0.85 -11.45
CA ILE A 39 -19.46 -1.37 -12.04
C ILE A 39 -20.34 -0.17 -12.34
N LYS A 40 -20.40 0.24 -13.62
CA LYS A 40 -21.04 1.51 -14.05
C LYS A 40 -21.75 1.34 -15.38
N GLU A 41 -22.82 2.11 -15.58
CA GLU A 41 -23.49 2.20 -16.88
C GLU A 41 -22.55 2.67 -17.98
N ALA A 42 -22.75 2.15 -19.20
CA ALA A 42 -21.95 2.52 -20.36
C ALA A 42 -22.01 4.04 -20.60
N GLY A 43 -20.86 4.65 -20.86
CA GLY A 43 -20.74 6.10 -21.11
C GLY A 43 -20.81 7.00 -19.86
N THR A 44 -20.92 6.44 -18.64
CA THR A 44 -20.95 7.24 -17.39
C THR A 44 -19.60 7.40 -16.69
N LEU A 45 -18.52 6.91 -17.32
CA LEU A 45 -17.17 7.12 -16.84
C LEU A 45 -16.74 8.57 -17.16
N GLY A 46 -16.31 9.31 -16.13
CA GLY A 46 -15.77 10.66 -16.31
C GLY A 46 -14.37 10.63 -16.96
N PRO A 47 -13.75 11.81 -17.17
CA PRO A 47 -12.36 11.87 -17.65
C PRO A 47 -11.41 11.18 -16.67
N ALA A 48 -10.24 10.79 -17.17
CA ALA A 48 -9.18 10.22 -16.34
C ALA A 48 -8.72 11.25 -15.29
N PRO A 49 -8.42 10.82 -14.04
CA PRO A 49 -7.85 11.72 -13.05
C PRO A 49 -6.52 12.26 -13.54
N THR A 50 -6.32 13.56 -13.42
CA THR A 50 -5.05 14.21 -13.75
C THR A 50 -3.94 13.69 -12.83
N LEU A 51 -2.71 13.61 -13.33
CA LEU A 51 -1.58 13.09 -12.56
C LEU A 51 -0.74 14.22 -11.97
N ILE A 52 -0.51 14.15 -10.66
CA ILE A 52 0.42 15.03 -9.93
C ILE A 52 1.64 14.18 -9.54
N GLY A 53 2.83 14.62 -9.93
CA GLY A 53 4.07 13.91 -9.61
C GLY A 53 4.45 14.09 -8.14
N HIS A 54 4.35 13.03 -7.34
CA HIS A 54 4.72 13.04 -5.92
C HIS A 54 6.23 13.22 -5.78
N ARG A 55 6.69 14.35 -5.23
CA ARG A 55 8.12 14.73 -5.17
C ARG A 55 8.79 14.69 -6.55
N GLY A 56 8.01 14.99 -7.59
CA GLY A 56 8.35 14.80 -9.00
C GLY A 56 8.04 13.38 -9.51
N ALA A 57 9.04 12.68 -10.05
CA ALA A 57 8.94 11.31 -10.55
C ALA A 57 9.97 10.40 -9.85
N PRO A 58 9.75 10.03 -8.58
CA PRO A 58 10.73 9.36 -7.73
C PRO A 58 11.04 7.91 -8.16
N MET A 59 10.25 7.35 -9.09
CA MET A 59 10.57 6.09 -9.77
C MET A 59 11.49 6.26 -11.00
N LEU A 60 11.81 7.49 -11.39
CA LEU A 60 12.67 7.80 -12.55
C LEU A 60 13.91 8.62 -12.17
N ALA A 61 13.86 9.32 -11.05
CA ALA A 61 14.90 10.23 -10.59
C ALA A 61 14.87 10.36 -9.05
N PRO A 62 15.92 10.89 -8.41
CA PRO A 62 15.95 11.11 -6.97
C PRO A 62 14.84 12.09 -6.53
N GLU A 63 14.02 11.72 -5.55
CA GLU A 63 12.88 12.54 -5.09
C GLU A 63 13.28 13.98 -4.70
N ASN A 64 12.38 14.95 -4.88
CA ASN A 64 12.60 16.37 -4.54
C ASN A 64 13.89 16.94 -5.16
N THR A 65 14.16 16.63 -6.43
CA THR A 65 15.26 17.21 -7.23
C THR A 65 14.72 17.82 -8.52
N VAL A 66 15.47 18.76 -9.12
CA VAL A 66 15.09 19.37 -10.42
C VAL A 66 14.86 18.29 -11.48
N MET A 67 15.74 17.30 -11.57
CA MET A 67 15.57 16.17 -12.49
C MET A 67 14.26 15.41 -12.25
N SER A 68 13.86 15.20 -11.00
CA SER A 68 12.60 14.52 -10.67
C SER A 68 11.38 15.27 -11.18
N PHE A 69 11.38 16.60 -11.04
CA PHE A 69 10.30 17.43 -11.56
C PHE A 69 10.28 17.47 -13.09
N GLU A 70 11.44 17.60 -13.73
CA GLU A 70 11.56 17.52 -15.20
C GLU A 70 11.03 16.18 -15.73
N LYS A 71 11.40 15.06 -15.10
CA LYS A 71 10.89 13.72 -15.45
C LYS A 71 9.39 13.59 -15.26
N ALA A 72 8.81 14.23 -14.25
CA ALA A 72 7.36 14.25 -14.07
C ALA A 72 6.66 15.03 -15.19
N VAL A 73 7.23 16.17 -15.62
CA VAL A 73 6.73 16.94 -16.76
C VAL A 73 6.84 16.14 -18.07
N GLU A 74 7.99 15.51 -18.31
CA GLU A 74 8.25 14.66 -19.49
C GLU A 74 7.26 13.48 -19.56
N ALA A 75 6.90 12.90 -18.42
CA ALA A 75 5.94 11.80 -18.32
C ALA A 75 4.47 12.24 -18.42
N GLY A 76 4.20 13.52 -18.69
CA GLY A 76 2.86 14.06 -18.90
C GLY A 76 2.13 14.50 -17.64
N GLY A 77 2.83 14.68 -16.52
CA GLY A 77 2.23 15.17 -15.28
C GLY A 77 1.66 16.57 -15.43
N GLU A 78 0.44 16.77 -14.93
CA GLU A 78 -0.28 18.04 -14.97
C GLU A 78 -0.04 18.90 -13.72
N GLY A 79 0.44 18.28 -12.65
CA GLY A 79 0.92 18.95 -11.46
C GLY A 79 2.21 18.34 -10.92
N LEU A 80 2.87 19.09 -10.06
CA LEU A 80 4.06 18.68 -9.33
C LEU A 80 3.80 18.88 -7.84
N GLU A 81 4.13 17.86 -7.05
CA GLU A 81 4.04 17.90 -5.60
C GLU A 81 5.45 17.85 -4.98
N THR A 82 5.64 18.54 -3.86
CA THR A 82 6.92 18.59 -3.13
C THR A 82 6.72 18.91 -1.66
N ASP A 83 7.77 18.73 -0.87
CA ASP A 83 7.82 19.12 0.55
C ASP A 83 8.74 20.33 0.73
N VAL A 84 8.28 21.35 1.46
CA VAL A 84 9.01 22.61 1.66
C VAL A 84 9.30 22.83 3.13
N THR A 85 10.53 23.25 3.43
CA THR A 85 10.88 23.88 4.71
C THR A 85 11.84 25.05 4.47
N ILE A 86 12.34 25.68 5.52
CA ILE A 86 13.19 26.89 5.41
C ILE A 86 14.53 26.64 6.06
N SER A 87 15.62 27.04 5.39
CA SER A 87 16.98 26.97 5.92
C SER A 87 17.19 27.95 7.08
N PHE A 88 18.28 27.75 7.82
CA PHE A 88 18.59 28.56 9.00
C PHE A 88 18.73 30.06 8.70
N ASP A 89 19.15 30.38 7.47
CA ASP A 89 19.32 31.72 6.91
C ASP A 89 18.16 32.18 6.02
N GLY A 90 17.01 31.48 6.06
CA GLY A 90 15.74 32.00 5.52
C GLY A 90 15.42 31.64 4.09
N VAL A 91 16.11 30.68 3.48
CA VAL A 91 15.84 30.23 2.10
C VAL A 91 14.89 29.04 2.12
N PRO A 92 13.68 29.13 1.52
CA PRO A 92 12.81 27.98 1.35
C PRO A 92 13.44 26.93 0.40
N PHE A 93 13.50 25.69 0.83
CA PHE A 93 14.11 24.58 0.10
C PHE A 93 13.31 23.28 0.24
N LEU A 94 13.59 22.32 -0.63
CA LEU A 94 12.81 21.09 -0.70
C LEU A 94 13.43 19.97 0.12
N MET A 95 12.65 19.41 1.05
CA MET A 95 13.04 18.25 1.83
C MET A 95 11.82 17.63 2.50
N HIS A 96 11.59 16.33 2.27
CA HIS A 96 10.52 15.59 2.93
C HIS A 96 10.84 15.35 4.40
N ASP A 97 11.99 14.73 4.65
CA ASP A 97 12.35 14.24 5.97
C ASP A 97 12.72 15.38 6.92
N SER A 98 12.60 15.13 8.23
CA SER A 98 13.14 16.03 9.24
C SER A 98 14.66 16.12 9.17
N THR A 99 15.37 15.08 8.72
CA THR A 99 16.84 15.06 8.64
C THR A 99 17.32 14.79 7.22
N LEU A 100 18.58 15.13 6.94
CA LEU A 100 19.19 14.98 5.61
C LEU A 100 19.72 13.55 5.35
N LYS A 101 19.59 12.62 6.30
CA LYS A 101 20.28 11.30 6.28
C LYS A 101 19.86 10.38 5.14
N ARG A 102 18.57 10.37 4.80
CA ARG A 102 18.03 9.38 3.87
C ARG A 102 18.41 9.72 2.43
N THR A 103 18.32 10.98 2.06
CA THR A 103 18.34 11.44 0.66
C THR A 103 19.57 12.28 0.33
N THR A 104 20.60 12.29 1.19
CA THR A 104 21.84 13.04 0.91
C THR A 104 23.08 12.33 1.44
N ASN A 105 24.26 12.86 1.11
CA ASN A 105 25.56 12.46 1.65
C ASN A 105 25.94 13.21 2.96
N ILE A 106 24.98 13.68 3.76
CA ILE A 106 25.22 14.42 5.01
C ILE A 106 26.21 13.74 5.98
N ALA A 107 26.24 12.41 6.00
CA ALA A 107 27.15 11.65 6.87
C ALA A 107 28.62 11.80 6.49
N GLU A 108 28.90 12.14 5.24
CA GLU A 108 30.25 12.36 4.72
C GLU A 108 30.66 13.83 4.90
N VAL A 109 29.76 14.77 4.58
CA VAL A 109 30.05 16.22 4.59
C VAL A 109 29.99 16.80 6.02
N PHE A 110 28.99 16.43 6.82
CA PHE A 110 28.80 16.92 8.19
C PHE A 110 28.49 15.77 9.18
N PRO A 111 29.44 14.85 9.43
CA PRO A 111 29.21 13.62 10.21
C PRO A 111 28.62 13.85 11.61
N ASN A 112 29.02 14.93 12.28
CA ASN A 112 28.57 15.26 13.64
C ASN A 112 27.20 15.94 13.71
N ARG A 113 26.61 16.30 12.55
CA ARG A 113 25.34 17.04 12.47
C ARG A 113 24.21 16.24 11.80
N THR A 114 24.44 14.97 11.50
CA THR A 114 23.46 14.15 10.76
C THR A 114 22.10 14.05 11.43
N HIS A 115 22.02 14.16 12.76
CA HIS A 115 20.79 14.08 13.54
C HIS A 115 20.02 15.40 13.66
N LEU A 116 20.62 16.51 13.23
CA LEU A 116 19.95 17.81 13.26
C LEU A 116 18.82 17.85 12.23
N ASP A 117 17.83 18.68 12.54
CA ASP A 117 16.77 18.98 11.58
C ASP A 117 17.36 19.66 10.33
N ALA A 118 16.84 19.34 9.15
CA ALA A 118 17.29 19.86 7.88
C ALA A 118 17.23 21.41 7.82
N SER A 119 16.25 22.01 8.50
CA SER A 119 16.13 23.47 8.62
C SER A 119 17.24 24.12 9.46
N MET A 120 18.01 23.36 10.25
CA MET A 120 19.09 23.87 11.09
C MET A 120 20.43 24.02 10.34
N PHE A 121 20.40 23.99 9.02
CA PHE A 121 21.54 24.22 8.13
C PHE A 121 21.32 25.50 7.34
N THR A 122 22.38 26.25 7.07
CA THR A 122 22.31 27.40 6.16
C THR A 122 22.16 26.92 4.72
N TRP A 123 21.68 27.78 3.83
CA TRP A 123 21.54 27.44 2.41
C TRP A 123 22.89 27.06 1.78
N THR A 124 23.95 27.78 2.16
CA THR A 124 25.32 27.48 1.68
C THR A 124 25.82 26.11 2.15
N GLU A 125 25.41 25.65 3.34
CA GLU A 125 25.71 24.29 3.81
C GLU A 125 24.91 23.23 3.05
N LEU A 126 23.61 23.48 2.85
CA LEU A 126 22.72 22.58 2.10
C LEU A 126 23.19 22.38 0.65
N GLN A 127 23.69 23.43 0.01
CA GLN A 127 24.21 23.38 -1.36
C GLN A 127 25.48 22.52 -1.51
N GLN A 128 26.19 22.20 -0.43
CA GLN A 128 27.36 21.30 -0.47
C GLN A 128 26.96 19.82 -0.55
N LEU A 129 25.69 19.50 -0.31
CA LEU A 129 25.21 18.13 -0.23
C LEU A 129 24.81 17.60 -1.61
N ASN A 130 25.21 16.37 -1.88
CA ASN A 130 24.70 15.58 -2.99
C ASN A 130 23.33 14.99 -2.58
N ALA A 131 22.30 15.21 -3.39
CA ALA A 131 20.94 14.71 -3.18
C ALA A 131 20.54 13.60 -4.18
N GLY A 132 21.52 13.05 -4.90
CA GLY A 132 21.33 12.17 -6.06
C GLY A 132 21.88 10.76 -5.92
N ASP A 133 23.11 10.60 -5.45
CA ASP A 133 23.84 9.32 -5.41
C ASP A 133 23.14 8.24 -4.56
N TRP A 134 22.41 8.65 -3.53
CA TRP A 134 21.63 7.74 -2.69
C TRP A 134 20.58 6.96 -3.50
N PHE A 135 20.02 7.57 -4.54
CA PHE A 135 18.97 6.97 -5.35
C PHE A 135 19.51 5.81 -6.17
N LEU A 136 20.68 5.99 -6.80
CA LEU A 136 21.32 4.93 -7.57
C LEU A 136 21.88 3.81 -6.70
N SER A 137 22.40 4.14 -5.52
CA SER A 137 22.99 3.16 -4.61
C SER A 137 21.94 2.33 -3.87
N ARG A 138 20.81 2.93 -3.49
CA ARG A 138 19.76 2.24 -2.72
C ARG A 138 18.64 1.66 -3.58
N ASP A 139 18.46 2.16 -4.79
CA ASP A 139 17.41 1.76 -5.74
C ASP A 139 16.03 1.59 -5.06
N PRO A 140 15.46 2.67 -4.49
CA PRO A 140 14.29 2.58 -3.60
C PRO A 140 13.06 1.95 -4.27
N PHE A 141 12.99 1.97 -5.59
CA PHE A 141 11.87 1.45 -6.38
C PHE A 141 12.24 0.27 -7.30
N GLY A 142 13.49 -0.21 -7.29
CA GLY A 142 13.93 -1.27 -8.22
C GLY A 142 13.99 -0.83 -9.68
N THR A 143 14.14 0.47 -9.94
CA THR A 143 14.02 1.11 -11.27
C THR A 143 15.35 1.59 -11.82
N VAL A 144 16.42 1.64 -11.02
CA VAL A 144 17.73 2.13 -11.47
C VAL A 144 18.28 1.33 -12.65
N SER A 145 17.93 0.04 -12.73
CA SER A 145 18.31 -0.84 -13.83
C SER A 145 17.76 -0.40 -15.21
N SER A 146 16.62 0.28 -15.26
CA SER A 146 15.99 0.76 -16.51
C SER A 146 16.46 2.15 -16.95
N LEU A 147 17.21 2.88 -16.11
CA LEU A 147 17.72 4.21 -16.43
C LEU A 147 18.80 4.16 -17.51
N SER A 148 18.76 5.14 -18.43
CA SER A 148 19.82 5.32 -19.42
C SER A 148 21.14 5.75 -18.78
N ALA A 149 22.26 5.61 -19.48
CA ALA A 149 23.55 6.07 -18.98
C ALA A 149 23.57 7.59 -18.72
N ALA A 150 22.87 8.37 -19.55
CA ALA A 150 22.71 9.81 -19.38
C ALA A 150 21.89 10.14 -18.14
N ASP A 151 20.73 9.49 -17.95
CA ASP A 151 19.88 9.70 -16.77
C ASP A 151 20.61 9.31 -15.48
N ARG A 152 21.41 8.23 -15.49
CA ARG A 152 22.24 7.86 -14.34
C ARG A 152 23.25 8.95 -14.00
N SER A 153 23.96 9.48 -15.00
CA SER A 153 24.92 10.56 -14.78
C SER A 153 24.26 11.84 -14.28
N GLN A 154 23.07 12.18 -14.78
CA GLN A 154 22.29 13.32 -14.30
C GLN A 154 21.79 13.11 -12.87
N ALA A 155 21.31 11.91 -12.55
CA ALA A 155 20.81 11.53 -11.22
C ALA A 155 21.91 11.62 -10.16
N GLN A 156 23.15 11.23 -10.48
CA GLN A 156 24.30 11.37 -9.56
C GLN A 156 24.59 12.84 -9.23
N ASN A 157 24.40 13.74 -10.18
CA ASN A 157 24.76 15.14 -10.04
C ASN A 157 23.58 16.04 -9.62
N GLN A 158 22.71 15.54 -8.73
CA GLN A 158 21.62 16.34 -8.17
C GLN A 158 22.02 16.97 -6.81
N SER A 159 21.57 18.20 -6.59
CA SER A 159 21.65 18.91 -5.31
C SER A 159 20.26 19.08 -4.69
N ILE A 160 20.20 19.48 -3.42
CA ILE A 160 18.95 19.91 -2.79
C ILE A 160 18.47 21.18 -3.51
N PRO A 161 17.25 21.21 -4.07
CA PRO A 161 16.74 22.38 -4.76
C PRO A 161 16.11 23.40 -3.80
N SER A 162 16.18 24.67 -4.18
CA SER A 162 15.37 25.71 -3.54
C SER A 162 13.92 25.66 -4.03
N LEU A 163 13.02 26.28 -3.28
CA LEU A 163 11.63 26.46 -3.73
C LEU A 163 11.57 27.22 -5.06
N VAL A 164 12.44 28.21 -5.25
CA VAL A 164 12.54 28.98 -6.51
C VAL A 164 12.77 28.05 -7.69
N GLN A 165 13.75 27.14 -7.59
CA GLN A 165 14.07 26.21 -8.69
C GLN A 165 12.89 25.31 -9.04
N PHE A 166 12.14 24.83 -8.03
CA PHE A 166 10.92 24.05 -8.23
C PHE A 166 9.82 24.86 -8.93
N LEU A 167 9.54 26.07 -8.44
CA LEU A 167 8.51 26.94 -9.00
C LEU A 167 8.83 27.34 -10.44
N GLU A 168 10.10 27.56 -10.77
CA GLU A 168 10.53 27.85 -12.13
C GLU A 168 10.26 26.68 -13.08
N VAL A 169 10.51 25.43 -12.66
CA VAL A 169 10.17 24.25 -13.47
C VAL A 169 8.66 24.22 -13.74
N ALA A 170 7.83 24.42 -12.71
CA ALA A 170 6.38 24.42 -12.84
C ALA A 170 5.85 25.58 -13.70
N ALA A 171 6.37 26.79 -13.51
CA ALA A 171 5.97 27.98 -14.25
C ALA A 171 6.30 27.85 -15.74
N ARG A 172 7.52 27.41 -16.09
CA ARG A 172 7.95 27.22 -17.48
C ARG A 172 7.15 26.14 -18.21
N SER A 173 6.68 25.14 -17.49
CA SER A 173 5.91 24.01 -18.03
C SER A 173 4.39 24.16 -17.87
N GLY A 174 3.91 25.24 -17.26
CA GLY A 174 2.49 25.52 -17.04
C GLY A 174 1.80 24.50 -16.12
N ARG A 175 2.51 23.91 -15.17
CA ARG A 175 1.98 22.86 -14.26
C ARG A 175 1.44 23.44 -12.97
N LEU A 176 0.48 22.74 -12.38
CA LEU A 176 0.03 23.03 -11.02
C LEU A 176 1.12 22.67 -10.02
N VAL A 177 1.19 23.38 -8.90
CA VAL A 177 2.08 23.04 -7.79
C VAL A 177 1.27 22.76 -6.54
N LEU A 178 1.62 21.70 -5.86
CA LEU A 178 1.11 21.32 -4.55
C LEU A 178 2.31 21.15 -3.63
N PHE A 179 2.23 21.60 -2.38
CA PHE A 179 3.31 21.30 -1.46
C PHE A 179 2.86 21.25 -0.01
N ASP A 180 3.51 20.37 0.75
CA ASP A 180 3.47 20.37 2.20
C ASP A 180 4.47 21.39 2.74
N LEU A 181 4.00 22.40 3.47
CA LEU A 181 4.86 23.39 4.10
C LEU A 181 5.09 23.02 5.57
N ARG A 182 6.31 22.65 5.89
CA ARG A 182 6.70 22.22 7.25
C ARG A 182 7.34 23.36 8.02
N ARG A 183 6.73 23.68 9.16
CA ARG A 183 7.24 24.66 10.12
C ARG A 183 8.61 24.23 10.68
N PRO A 184 9.64 25.09 10.60
CA PRO A 184 10.92 24.85 11.29
C PRO A 184 10.77 24.70 12.81
N PRO A 185 11.67 23.98 13.50
CA PRO A 185 11.56 23.71 14.93
C PRO A 185 11.62 24.99 15.78
N LEU A 186 11.15 24.88 17.03
CA LEU A 186 11.19 25.99 17.99
C LEU A 186 12.63 26.48 18.19
N GLY A 187 12.82 27.80 18.17
CA GLY A 187 14.13 28.45 18.24
C GLY A 187 14.78 28.74 16.88
N HIS A 188 14.22 28.22 15.79
CA HIS A 188 14.63 28.61 14.43
C HIS A 188 14.23 30.07 14.13
N PRO A 189 15.09 30.92 13.52
CA PRO A 189 14.81 32.34 13.30
C PRO A 189 13.54 32.61 12.50
N TYR A 190 13.17 31.68 11.61
CA TYR A 190 11.99 31.78 10.74
C TYR A 190 10.80 30.92 11.19
N SER A 191 10.83 30.29 12.38
CA SER A 191 9.74 29.39 12.82
C SER A 191 8.35 30.06 12.85
N LEU A 192 8.30 31.38 13.09
CA LEU A 192 7.06 32.17 13.11
C LEU A 192 6.74 32.88 11.79
N SER A 193 7.74 33.08 10.92
CA SER A 193 7.58 33.82 9.66
C SER A 193 7.63 32.93 8.44
N TYR A 194 7.60 31.61 8.62
CA TYR A 194 7.82 30.65 7.53
C TYR A 194 6.76 30.70 6.43
N ILE A 195 5.49 30.91 6.79
CA ILE A 195 4.39 31.09 5.83
C ILE A 195 4.63 32.34 4.97
N ASN A 196 4.89 33.48 5.60
CA ASN A 196 5.13 34.74 4.88
C ASN A 196 6.37 34.66 3.99
N THR A 197 7.46 34.06 4.49
CA THR A 197 8.70 33.86 3.72
C THR A 197 8.45 33.00 2.49
N THR A 198 7.67 31.93 2.63
CA THR A 198 7.29 31.03 1.52
C THR A 198 6.37 31.75 0.53
N LEU A 199 5.37 32.47 1.03
CA LEU A 199 4.40 33.20 0.22
C LEU A 199 5.07 34.26 -0.67
N GLN A 200 6.04 35.01 -0.14
CA GLN A 200 6.83 35.97 -0.91
C GLN A 200 7.56 35.31 -2.08
N VAL A 201 8.14 34.14 -1.86
CA VAL A 201 8.82 33.38 -2.93
C VAL A 201 7.83 32.91 -3.98
N VAL A 202 6.66 32.40 -3.56
CA VAL A 202 5.60 31.94 -4.47
C VAL A 202 5.12 33.09 -5.37
N GLN A 203 4.75 34.23 -4.79
CA GLN A 203 4.23 35.39 -5.52
C GLN A 203 5.24 35.96 -6.54
N ALA A 204 6.53 35.80 -6.27
CA ALA A 204 7.58 36.33 -7.14
C ALA A 204 7.92 35.41 -8.33
N HIS A 205 7.64 34.09 -8.26
CA HIS A 205 8.20 33.11 -9.22
C HIS A 205 7.17 32.26 -9.97
N ILE A 206 5.90 32.26 -9.57
CA ILE A 206 4.85 31.53 -10.28
C ILE A 206 3.54 32.33 -10.27
N ASN A 207 2.68 32.09 -11.26
CA ASN A 207 1.31 32.58 -11.19
C ASN A 207 0.58 31.88 -10.04
N SER A 208 0.11 32.65 -9.06
CA SER A 208 -0.56 32.14 -7.86
C SER A 208 -1.75 31.22 -8.16
N SER A 209 -2.43 31.41 -9.29
CA SER A 209 -3.50 30.50 -9.73
C SER A 209 -3.03 29.07 -10.05
N GLN A 210 -1.72 28.83 -10.23
CA GLN A 210 -1.16 27.48 -10.38
C GLN A 210 -0.92 26.78 -9.05
N VAL A 211 -1.02 27.49 -7.92
CA VAL A 211 -0.60 26.99 -6.60
C VAL A 211 -1.79 26.47 -5.82
N LEU A 212 -1.72 25.19 -5.46
CA LEU A 212 -2.64 24.52 -4.56
C LEU A 212 -2.16 24.72 -3.13
N TRP A 213 -2.64 25.78 -2.47
CA TRP A 213 -2.19 26.17 -1.14
C TRP A 213 -2.80 25.25 -0.07
N LEU A 214 -2.00 24.27 0.35
CA LEU A 214 -2.38 23.24 1.30
C LEU A 214 -2.38 23.68 2.78
N PRO A 215 -1.43 24.50 3.27
CA PRO A 215 -1.35 24.87 4.68
C PRO A 215 -2.65 25.51 5.18
N SER A 216 -3.17 25.01 6.31
CA SER A 216 -4.36 25.54 6.97
C SER A 216 -4.07 26.71 7.90
N GLU A 217 -2.83 26.81 8.38
CA GLU A 217 -2.37 27.91 9.22
C GLU A 217 -2.41 29.24 8.46
N ASP A 218 -2.88 30.30 9.15
CA ASP A 218 -3.00 31.66 8.63
C ASP A 218 -3.76 31.78 7.29
N ARG A 219 -4.64 30.81 6.98
CA ARG A 219 -5.34 30.74 5.69
C ARG A 219 -6.09 32.01 5.33
N ASP A 220 -6.80 32.61 6.29
CA ASP A 220 -7.54 33.86 6.07
C ASP A 220 -6.60 35.02 5.68
N GLN A 221 -5.43 35.08 6.31
CA GLN A 221 -4.41 36.08 5.99
C GLN A 221 -3.80 35.81 4.61
N VAL A 222 -3.44 34.56 4.31
CA VAL A 222 -2.89 34.17 3.01
C VAL A 222 -3.89 34.49 1.90
N GLN A 223 -5.18 34.17 2.09
CA GLN A 223 -6.25 34.47 1.14
C GLN A 223 -6.44 35.99 0.95
N ALA A 224 -6.31 36.78 2.02
CA ALA A 224 -6.40 38.23 1.93
C ALA A 224 -5.21 38.86 1.18
N VAL A 225 -4.01 38.28 1.32
CA VAL A 225 -2.79 38.75 0.65
C VAL A 225 -2.74 38.29 -0.81
N ASP A 226 -3.16 37.06 -1.10
CA ASP A 226 -3.17 36.48 -2.43
C ASP A 226 -4.46 35.66 -2.68
N PRO A 227 -5.51 36.30 -3.20
CA PRO A 227 -6.79 35.63 -3.43
C PRO A 227 -6.75 34.66 -4.62
N HIS A 228 -5.67 34.64 -5.41
CA HIS A 228 -5.55 33.76 -6.58
C HIS A 228 -5.02 32.38 -6.23
N LEU A 229 -4.43 32.19 -5.05
CA LEU A 229 -4.03 30.86 -4.57
C LEU A 229 -5.25 29.94 -4.45
N GLN A 230 -5.14 28.72 -4.98
CA GLN A 230 -6.21 27.72 -4.86
C GLN A 230 -6.18 27.09 -3.46
N GLN A 231 -7.02 27.60 -2.56
CA GLN A 231 -7.14 27.06 -1.21
C GLN A 231 -7.51 25.58 -1.25
N THR A 232 -6.62 24.76 -0.70
CA THR A 232 -6.70 23.30 -0.69
C THR A 232 -6.64 22.81 0.75
N SER A 233 -7.51 21.88 1.14
CA SER A 233 -7.49 21.29 2.48
C SER A 233 -6.87 19.89 2.46
N GLY A 234 -5.95 19.65 3.40
CA GLY A 234 -5.39 18.33 3.70
C GLY A 234 -6.30 17.42 4.53
N GLU A 235 -7.45 17.95 4.98
CA GLU A 235 -8.38 17.26 5.85
C GLU A 235 -9.80 17.29 5.28
N LYS A 236 -10.60 16.28 5.65
CA LYS A 236 -12.02 16.27 5.34
C LYS A 236 -12.74 17.26 6.22
N ALA A 237 -13.65 18.01 5.63
CA ALA A 237 -14.59 18.85 6.36
C ALA A 237 -15.98 18.78 5.70
N SER A 238 -16.97 19.32 6.39
CA SER A 238 -18.31 19.48 5.83
C SER A 238 -18.28 20.44 4.64
N ILE A 239 -19.27 20.34 3.74
CA ILE A 239 -19.38 21.27 2.61
C ILE A 239 -19.45 22.72 3.09
N GLN A 240 -20.14 22.96 4.20
CA GLN A 240 -20.27 24.30 4.79
C GLN A 240 -18.91 24.85 5.21
N GLU A 241 -18.14 24.11 6.01
CA GLU A 241 -16.80 24.52 6.44
C GLU A 241 -15.86 24.77 5.24
N LEU A 242 -15.91 23.91 4.22
CA LEU A 242 -15.08 24.11 3.02
C LEU A 242 -15.50 25.35 2.23
N THR A 243 -16.81 25.61 2.12
CA THR A 243 -17.34 26.78 1.40
C THR A 243 -17.00 28.07 2.14
N ASP A 244 -17.19 28.10 3.47
CA ASP A 244 -16.87 29.24 4.32
C ASP A 244 -15.36 29.56 4.26
N GLY A 245 -14.52 28.52 4.24
CA GLY A 245 -13.07 28.64 4.06
C GLY A 245 -12.58 28.91 2.63
N HIS A 246 -13.49 29.11 1.67
CA HIS A 246 -13.17 29.29 0.24
C HIS A 246 -12.31 28.16 -0.36
N ILE A 247 -12.41 26.95 0.20
CA ILE A 247 -11.64 25.78 -0.22
C ILE A 247 -12.29 25.17 -1.46
N THR A 248 -11.51 25.08 -2.53
CA THR A 248 -11.98 24.53 -3.83
C THR A 248 -11.46 23.13 -4.09
N ARG A 249 -10.47 22.67 -3.31
CA ARG A 249 -9.83 21.37 -3.48
C ARG A 249 -9.56 20.66 -2.16
N LEU A 250 -9.61 19.34 -2.21
CA LEU A 250 -9.22 18.44 -1.12
C LEU A 250 -8.00 17.65 -1.57
N ASN A 251 -6.96 17.58 -0.74
CA ASN A 251 -5.81 16.70 -0.91
C ASN A 251 -5.84 15.65 0.21
N LEU A 252 -6.25 14.43 -0.09
CA LEU A 252 -6.54 13.42 0.93
C LEU A 252 -5.88 12.09 0.64
N HIS A 253 -5.52 11.37 1.71
CA HIS A 253 -5.04 10.01 1.56
C HIS A 253 -6.13 9.12 0.94
N TYR A 254 -5.77 8.26 -0.03
CA TYR A 254 -6.74 7.52 -0.86
C TYR A 254 -7.71 6.64 -0.05
N SER A 255 -7.28 6.13 1.11
CA SER A 255 -8.11 5.26 1.97
C SER A 255 -9.20 6.01 2.72
N THR A 256 -9.17 7.35 2.70
CA THR A 256 -10.04 8.16 3.53
C THR A 256 -11.36 8.47 2.83
N MET A 257 -11.44 8.43 1.50
CA MET A 257 -12.63 8.86 0.75
C MET A 257 -13.44 7.70 0.19
N SER A 258 -14.76 7.72 0.39
CA SER A 258 -15.68 6.86 -0.34
C SER A 258 -16.13 7.51 -1.66
N GLN A 259 -16.58 6.69 -2.63
CA GLN A 259 -17.13 7.19 -3.89
C GLN A 259 -18.31 8.16 -3.68
N GLN A 260 -19.17 7.90 -2.70
CA GLN A 260 -20.30 8.77 -2.39
C GLN A 260 -19.85 10.16 -1.93
N GLN A 261 -18.78 10.21 -1.12
CA GLN A 261 -18.22 11.47 -0.65
C GLN A 261 -17.55 12.26 -1.78
N ILE A 262 -16.79 11.59 -2.65
CA ILE A 262 -16.19 12.23 -3.84
C ILE A 262 -17.27 12.90 -4.70
N ARG A 263 -18.34 12.17 -5.01
CA ARG A 263 -19.49 12.72 -5.77
C ARG A 263 -20.17 13.88 -5.04
N LYS A 264 -20.30 13.78 -3.71
CA LYS A 264 -20.90 14.82 -2.88
C LYS A 264 -20.08 16.13 -2.94
N TYR A 265 -18.76 16.07 -2.80
CA TYR A 265 -17.90 17.26 -2.97
C TYR A 265 -17.94 17.80 -4.40
N GLN A 266 -17.92 16.92 -5.39
CA GLN A 266 -17.98 17.31 -6.79
C GLN A 266 -19.28 18.05 -7.15
N SER A 267 -20.41 17.72 -6.51
CA SER A 267 -21.70 18.39 -6.73
C SER A 267 -21.71 19.88 -6.38
N VAL A 268 -20.73 20.34 -5.59
CA VAL A 268 -20.53 21.75 -5.21
C VAL A 268 -19.19 22.28 -5.74
N ASN A 269 -18.67 21.70 -6.83
CA ASN A 269 -17.43 22.07 -7.50
C ASN A 269 -16.16 21.98 -6.63
N ILE A 270 -16.18 21.18 -5.55
CA ILE A 270 -14.99 20.88 -4.78
C ILE A 270 -14.32 19.65 -5.38
N SER A 271 -13.11 19.82 -5.89
CA SER A 271 -12.34 18.74 -6.50
C SER A 271 -11.54 17.94 -5.46
N THR A 272 -11.24 16.68 -5.77
CA THR A 272 -10.52 15.76 -4.89
C THR A 272 -9.25 15.26 -5.56
N ASN A 273 -8.14 15.43 -4.85
CA ASN A 273 -6.84 14.82 -5.12
C ASN A 273 -6.61 13.68 -4.12
N LEU A 274 -6.24 12.50 -4.61
CA LEU A 274 -5.94 11.34 -3.77
C LEU A 274 -4.45 10.98 -3.81
N TYR A 275 -3.83 10.84 -2.63
CA TYR A 275 -2.40 10.52 -2.52
C TYR A 275 -2.13 9.32 -1.58
N VAL A 276 -1.01 8.60 -1.69
CA VAL A 276 -0.16 8.48 -2.89
C VAL A 276 -0.60 7.21 -3.64
N ILE A 277 -1.10 7.35 -4.87
CA ILE A 277 -1.59 6.22 -5.67
C ILE A 277 -0.55 5.87 -6.73
N SER A 278 0.18 4.77 -6.54
CA SER A 278 1.22 4.33 -7.50
C SER A 278 0.90 3.03 -8.23
N GLN A 279 -0.21 2.36 -7.86
CA GLN A 279 -0.59 1.08 -8.45
C GLN A 279 -1.65 1.27 -9.55
N PRO A 280 -1.48 0.67 -10.75
CA PRO A 280 -2.44 0.78 -11.85
C PRO A 280 -3.88 0.44 -11.46
N TRP A 281 -4.10 -0.65 -10.73
CA TRP A 281 -5.44 -1.05 -10.31
C TRP A 281 -6.09 0.00 -9.38
N LEU A 282 -5.33 0.59 -8.47
CA LEU A 282 -5.83 1.60 -7.53
C LEU A 282 -6.11 2.92 -8.23
N TYR A 283 -5.29 3.31 -9.21
CA TYR A 283 -5.55 4.45 -10.08
C TYR A 283 -6.88 4.28 -10.82
N THR A 284 -7.10 3.11 -11.43
CA THR A 284 -8.33 2.85 -12.15
C THR A 284 -9.56 2.80 -11.24
N LEU A 285 -9.40 2.33 -10.00
CA LEU A 285 -10.45 2.39 -8.99
C LEU A 285 -10.79 3.85 -8.60
N ALA A 286 -9.78 4.70 -8.40
CA ALA A 286 -9.97 6.12 -8.13
C ALA A 286 -10.66 6.84 -9.30
N TRP A 287 -10.30 6.51 -10.54
CA TRP A 287 -10.97 6.98 -11.74
C TRP A 287 -12.46 6.60 -11.74
N CYS A 288 -12.79 5.33 -11.53
CA CYS A 288 -14.17 4.89 -11.45
C CYS A 288 -14.96 5.58 -10.32
N ALA A 289 -14.29 5.84 -9.18
CA ALA A 289 -14.84 6.56 -8.04
C ALA A 289 -15.11 8.04 -8.33
N GLY A 290 -14.48 8.61 -9.36
CA GLY A 290 -14.68 9.99 -9.79
C GLY A 290 -13.69 10.98 -9.18
N ALA A 291 -12.52 10.53 -8.70
CA ALA A 291 -11.46 11.42 -8.27
C ALA A 291 -11.00 12.31 -9.44
N GLN A 292 -10.72 13.59 -9.19
CA GLN A 292 -10.33 14.54 -10.24
C GLN A 292 -8.84 14.50 -10.51
N SER A 293 -8.03 14.23 -9.48
CA SER A 293 -6.58 14.09 -9.62
C SER A 293 -6.02 13.04 -8.66
N VAL A 294 -4.82 12.57 -8.95
CA VAL A 294 -4.06 11.69 -8.06
C VAL A 294 -2.61 12.14 -7.96
N THR A 295 -2.04 12.07 -6.77
CA THR A 295 -0.60 12.23 -6.56
C THR A 295 0.09 10.86 -6.59
N THR A 296 1.16 10.70 -7.38
CA THR A 296 1.74 9.39 -7.70
C THR A 296 3.26 9.39 -7.79
N ASN A 297 3.89 8.28 -7.39
CA ASN A 297 5.31 8.02 -7.66
C ASN A 297 5.55 7.47 -9.08
N SER A 298 4.51 6.90 -9.71
CA SER A 298 4.61 6.07 -10.92
C SER A 298 4.00 6.75 -12.15
N ILE A 299 4.21 8.07 -12.27
CA ILE A 299 3.55 8.90 -13.29
C ILE A 299 3.70 8.37 -14.72
N HIS A 300 4.88 7.84 -15.07
CA HIS A 300 5.17 7.23 -16.38
C HIS A 300 4.43 5.91 -16.63
N ILE A 301 3.97 5.23 -15.58
CA ILE A 301 3.17 4.01 -15.69
C ILE A 301 1.70 4.41 -15.83
N LEU A 302 1.22 5.30 -14.97
CA LEU A 302 -0.20 5.65 -14.92
C LEU A 302 -0.65 6.49 -16.11
N SER A 303 0.21 7.33 -16.69
CA SER A 303 -0.09 8.12 -17.88
C SER A 303 -0.40 7.28 -19.11
N ASN A 304 0.06 6.03 -19.16
CA ASN A 304 -0.22 5.09 -20.25
C ASN A 304 -1.59 4.40 -20.11
N ILE A 305 -2.34 4.63 -19.03
CA ILE A 305 -3.63 3.98 -18.76
C ILE A 305 -4.76 4.82 -19.36
N ASN A 306 -5.20 4.45 -20.56
CA ASN A 306 -6.25 5.15 -21.29
C ASN A 306 -7.68 4.67 -20.97
N LYS A 307 -7.82 3.61 -20.17
CA LYS A 307 -9.11 3.08 -19.68
C LYS A 307 -8.92 2.32 -18.37
N PRO A 308 -9.94 2.23 -17.50
CA PRO A 308 -9.85 1.41 -16.30
C PRO A 308 -9.53 -0.06 -16.62
N LEU A 309 -8.69 -0.70 -15.81
CA LEU A 309 -8.27 -2.10 -16.00
C LEU A 309 -9.46 -3.06 -15.87
N PHE A 310 -10.40 -2.71 -15.00
CA PHE A 310 -11.65 -3.40 -14.79
C PHE A 310 -12.76 -2.37 -14.84
N LEU A 311 -13.58 -2.44 -15.89
CA LEU A 311 -14.79 -1.64 -16.08
C LEU A 311 -15.84 -2.56 -16.66
N MET A 312 -17.02 -2.58 -16.06
CA MET A 312 -18.13 -3.40 -16.52
C MET A 312 -19.45 -2.75 -16.21
N THR A 313 -20.44 -3.02 -17.04
CA THR A 313 -21.82 -2.64 -16.79
C THR A 313 -22.46 -3.54 -15.72
N PRO A 314 -23.53 -3.08 -15.05
CA PRO A 314 -24.29 -3.94 -14.14
C PRO A 314 -24.83 -5.21 -14.82
N GLU A 315 -25.19 -5.10 -16.11
CA GLU A 315 -25.63 -6.25 -16.91
C GLU A 315 -24.50 -7.27 -17.13
N GLU A 316 -23.31 -6.81 -17.56
CA GLU A 316 -22.14 -7.68 -17.72
C GLU A 316 -21.71 -8.33 -16.40
N TYR A 317 -21.73 -7.57 -15.30
CA TYR A 317 -21.46 -8.08 -13.97
C TYR A 317 -22.45 -9.18 -13.58
N SER A 318 -23.74 -8.92 -13.75
CA SER A 318 -24.80 -9.89 -13.45
C SER A 318 -24.66 -11.15 -14.31
N LEU A 319 -24.44 -10.99 -15.62
CA LEU A 319 -24.25 -12.11 -16.54
C LEU A 319 -23.03 -12.96 -16.18
N MET A 320 -21.90 -12.32 -15.87
CA MET A 320 -20.67 -13.02 -15.45
C MET A 320 -20.91 -13.92 -14.24
N TRP A 321 -21.61 -13.41 -13.21
CA TRP A 321 -21.91 -14.19 -12.01
C TRP A 321 -22.95 -15.28 -12.25
N ILE A 322 -24.02 -15.00 -13.00
CA ILE A 322 -25.01 -16.03 -13.39
C ILE A 322 -24.32 -17.18 -14.13
N LEU A 323 -23.44 -16.88 -15.09
CA LEU A 323 -22.70 -17.91 -15.82
C LEU A 323 -21.75 -18.71 -14.90
N THR A 324 -21.05 -18.02 -13.99
CA THR A 324 -20.17 -18.65 -13.01
C THR A 324 -20.94 -19.59 -12.07
N ASP A 325 -22.12 -19.17 -11.62
CA ASP A 325 -23.00 -19.96 -10.77
C ASP A 325 -23.58 -21.18 -11.50
N VAL A 326 -23.99 -21.02 -12.77
CA VAL A 326 -24.47 -22.14 -13.60
C VAL A 326 -23.37 -23.17 -13.83
N VAL A 327 -22.15 -22.73 -14.19
CA VAL A 327 -21.01 -23.62 -14.43
C VAL A 327 -20.59 -24.33 -13.14
N SER A 328 -20.51 -23.61 -12.02
CA SER A 328 -20.14 -24.20 -10.73
C SER A 328 -21.21 -25.18 -10.25
N ALA A 329 -22.51 -24.87 -10.39
CA ALA A 329 -23.60 -25.80 -10.09
C ALA A 329 -23.49 -27.07 -10.94
N PHE A 330 -23.25 -26.95 -12.25
CA PHE A 330 -23.05 -28.09 -13.14
C PHE A 330 -21.86 -28.97 -12.69
N LEU A 331 -20.70 -28.36 -12.40
CA LEU A 331 -19.51 -29.08 -11.95
C LEU A 331 -19.72 -29.79 -10.61
N ILE A 332 -20.34 -29.10 -9.65
CA ILE A 332 -20.67 -29.67 -8.34
C ILE A 332 -21.61 -30.86 -8.53
N THR A 333 -22.69 -30.71 -9.29
CA THR A 333 -23.62 -31.80 -9.58
C THR A 333 -22.94 -32.96 -10.30
N ALA A 334 -22.07 -32.70 -11.28
CA ALA A 334 -21.31 -33.73 -11.98
C ALA A 334 -20.38 -34.52 -11.04
N ILE A 335 -19.71 -33.84 -10.10
CA ILE A 335 -18.86 -34.48 -9.08
C ILE A 335 -19.71 -35.36 -8.16
N PHE A 336 -20.87 -34.87 -7.69
CA PHE A 336 -21.78 -35.66 -6.86
C PHE A 336 -22.33 -36.88 -7.62
N ILE A 337 -22.73 -36.72 -8.89
CA ILE A 337 -23.17 -37.83 -9.74
C ILE A 337 -22.05 -38.85 -9.93
N PHE A 338 -20.83 -38.40 -10.21
CA PHE A 338 -19.66 -39.28 -10.36
C PHE A 338 -19.34 -40.05 -9.07
N HIS A 339 -19.35 -39.36 -7.92
CA HIS A 339 -19.16 -40.00 -6.61
C HIS A 339 -20.25 -41.02 -6.31
N TRP A 340 -21.51 -40.66 -6.55
CA TRP A 340 -22.66 -41.54 -6.36
C TRP A 340 -22.60 -42.75 -7.30
N TRP A 341 -22.21 -42.56 -8.56
CA TRP A 341 -21.99 -43.62 -9.53
C TRP A 341 -20.88 -44.58 -9.08
N ARG A 342 -19.73 -44.04 -8.62
CA ARG A 342 -18.60 -44.81 -8.10
C ARG A 342 -18.97 -45.62 -6.85
N GLU A 343 -19.73 -45.04 -5.92
CA GLU A 343 -20.15 -45.71 -4.69
C GLU A 343 -21.25 -46.75 -4.92
N ARG A 344 -22.17 -46.51 -5.86
CA ARG A 344 -23.24 -47.47 -6.19
C ARG A 344 -22.79 -48.62 -7.08
N GLY A 345 -21.61 -48.53 -7.71
CA GLY A 345 -20.97 -49.59 -8.50
C GLY A 345 -21.92 -50.31 -9.45
N LEU A 346 -21.98 -49.94 -10.73
CA LEU A 346 -22.78 -50.71 -11.68
C LEU A 346 -22.32 -52.19 -11.70
N PRO A 347 -23.25 -53.15 -11.58
CA PRO A 347 -22.98 -54.56 -11.86
C PRO A 347 -22.92 -54.74 -13.39
N PHE A 348 -21.90 -54.17 -14.03
CA PHE A 348 -21.65 -54.36 -15.45
C PHE A 348 -20.23 -54.87 -15.68
N TRP A 349 -19.99 -56.03 -15.07
CA TRP A 349 -19.28 -57.18 -15.62
C TRP A 349 -19.47 -58.32 -14.61
N SER A 350 -20.63 -58.98 -14.69
CA SER A 350 -20.80 -60.31 -14.11
C SER A 350 -19.99 -61.29 -14.96
N GLY A 351 -18.70 -61.36 -14.68
CA GLY A 351 -17.77 -62.19 -15.44
C GLY A 351 -16.49 -62.38 -14.66
N SER A 352 -16.57 -63.19 -13.60
CA SER A 352 -15.44 -63.91 -12.99
C SER A 352 -14.17 -63.10 -12.74
N ARG A 353 -13.94 -62.71 -11.49
CA ARG A 353 -12.72 -63.16 -10.79
C ARG A 353 -12.78 -62.91 -9.30
N GLN A 354 -12.30 -63.93 -8.60
CA GLN A 354 -12.07 -64.01 -7.18
C GLN A 354 -11.38 -62.76 -6.63
N THR A 355 -11.86 -62.39 -5.44
CA THR A 355 -11.20 -61.55 -4.44
C THR A 355 -9.70 -61.83 -4.36
N HIS A 356 -8.90 -60.82 -4.71
CA HIS A 356 -7.59 -60.61 -4.10
C HIS A 356 -7.67 -59.24 -3.41
N GLU A 357 -7.99 -59.26 -2.12
CA GLU A 357 -7.62 -58.18 -1.21
C GLU A 357 -6.09 -58.10 -1.22
N ASN A 358 -5.54 -57.01 -1.74
CA ASN A 358 -4.23 -56.43 -1.39
C ASN A 358 -3.99 -55.18 -2.25
N GLY A 359 -4.58 -54.05 -1.84
CA GLY A 359 -4.28 -52.71 -2.34
C GLY A 359 -4.07 -51.76 -1.15
N PRO A 360 -3.03 -50.88 -1.15
CA PRO A 360 -2.49 -50.30 0.08
C PRO A 360 -3.28 -49.11 0.67
N TYR A 361 -4.53 -48.87 0.27
CA TYR A 361 -5.25 -47.64 0.63
C TYR A 361 -6.70 -47.89 1.07
N SER A 362 -6.88 -48.53 2.23
CA SER A 362 -8.12 -48.39 3.02
C SER A 362 -7.93 -48.90 4.46
N LYS A 363 -7.30 -48.09 5.31
CA LYS A 363 -7.47 -48.18 6.77
C LYS A 363 -7.54 -46.77 7.35
N PHE A 364 -8.75 -46.23 7.42
CA PHE A 364 -9.11 -45.26 8.44
C PHE A 364 -10.46 -45.68 9.02
N ARG A 365 -10.39 -46.54 10.03
CA ARG A 365 -11.48 -46.81 10.96
C ARG A 365 -11.24 -45.88 12.16
N THR A 366 -12.11 -44.90 12.35
CA THR A 366 -12.17 -44.08 13.55
C THR A 366 -12.80 -44.89 14.68
N ASP A 367 -11.98 -45.42 15.59
CA ASP A 367 -12.45 -45.76 16.93
C ASP A 367 -12.29 -44.52 17.81
N SER A 368 -13.43 -44.08 18.36
CA SER A 368 -13.56 -42.90 19.21
C SER A 368 -13.53 -43.35 20.66
N ALA A 369 -12.37 -43.26 21.33
CA ALA A 369 -12.27 -43.19 22.78
C ALA A 369 -10.82 -42.86 23.18
N GLU A 370 -10.48 -41.57 23.23
CA GLU A 370 -9.55 -41.07 24.25
C GLU A 370 -9.77 -39.56 24.42
N ILE A 371 -10.51 -39.24 25.48
CA ILE A 371 -10.76 -37.89 25.97
C ILE A 371 -9.47 -37.42 26.65
N ILE A 372 -8.79 -36.45 26.05
CA ILE A 372 -7.76 -35.67 26.75
C ILE A 372 -8.42 -34.39 27.27
N CYS A 373 -8.75 -34.39 28.57
CA CYS A 373 -9.05 -33.19 29.32
C CYS A 373 -7.77 -32.77 30.04
N VAL A 374 -7.10 -31.70 29.60
CA VAL A 374 -6.01 -31.07 30.35
C VAL A 374 -6.54 -29.82 31.03
N ARG A 375 -6.66 -29.84 32.36
CA ARG A 375 -6.32 -28.68 33.18
C ARG A 375 -5.89 -29.06 34.60
N TRP A 376 -4.60 -28.79 34.85
CA TRP A 376 -3.91 -28.35 36.08
C TRP A 376 -4.53 -28.64 37.45
N SER A 377 -3.75 -29.26 38.34
CA SER A 377 -3.33 -28.69 39.64
C SER A 377 -2.23 -29.54 40.29
N ALA A 378 -1.30 -28.85 40.96
CA ALA A 378 -0.13 -29.37 41.66
C ALA A 378 -0.47 -30.17 42.93
N LEU A 379 0.43 -31.08 43.34
CA LEU A 379 1.07 -31.15 44.67
C LEU A 379 1.71 -32.54 44.90
N HIS A 380 2.96 -32.54 45.41
CA HIS A 380 3.53 -33.49 46.39
C HIS A 380 3.76 -34.95 45.94
N SER A 381 4.74 -35.72 46.41
CA SER A 381 6.06 -35.57 47.03
C SER A 381 6.61 -37.02 47.13
N ASP A 382 7.93 -37.18 47.11
CA ASP A 382 8.69 -38.32 47.68
C ASP A 382 8.99 -39.60 46.85
N PRO A 383 10.12 -40.29 47.18
CA PRO A 383 11.16 -40.73 46.22
C PRO A 383 11.22 -42.27 46.01
N PRO A 384 12.12 -42.80 45.14
CA PRO A 384 12.19 -44.24 44.85
C PRO A 384 13.10 -45.00 45.83
N PRO A 385 12.90 -46.32 46.02
CA PRO A 385 13.74 -47.13 46.88
C PRO A 385 15.07 -47.47 46.21
N GLY A 386 16.12 -47.40 47.03
CA GLY A 386 17.49 -47.67 46.62
C GLY A 386 17.78 -49.14 46.33
N ALA A 387 18.79 -49.34 45.50
CA ALA A 387 19.69 -50.47 45.58
C ALA A 387 21.12 -49.93 45.53
N LEU A 388 21.87 -50.27 46.57
CA LEU A 388 23.30 -50.03 46.72
C LEU A 388 24.07 -50.60 45.53
N VAL A 389 25.15 -49.91 45.11
CA VAL A 389 26.54 -50.41 45.23
C VAL A 389 27.51 -49.43 44.50
N SER A 390 28.45 -48.91 45.30
CA SER A 390 29.80 -48.38 45.00
C SER A 390 30.05 -47.28 43.92
N LEU A 391 30.45 -46.11 44.45
CA LEU A 391 31.42 -45.12 43.92
C LEU A 391 32.78 -45.77 43.51
N PRO A 392 33.79 -45.07 42.90
CA PRO A 392 33.95 -43.60 42.79
C PRO A 392 34.53 -43.03 41.46
N TRP A 393 34.35 -41.70 41.29
CA TRP A 393 35.33 -40.72 40.75
C TRP A 393 35.65 -40.80 39.24
N SER A 394 35.94 -39.74 38.48
CA SER A 394 36.13 -38.30 38.69
C SER A 394 36.20 -37.61 37.32
N SER A 395 35.95 -36.30 37.33
CA SER A 395 36.69 -35.27 36.58
C SER A 395 36.68 -35.23 35.04
N THR A 396 36.15 -34.08 34.56
CA THR A 396 36.71 -33.19 33.52
C THR A 396 36.94 -33.73 32.11
N MET A 397 36.32 -33.10 31.11
CA MET A 397 37.01 -32.29 30.08
C MET A 397 36.04 -31.85 28.97
N THR A 398 36.03 -30.55 28.66
CA THR A 398 35.73 -30.00 27.32
C THR A 398 36.88 -30.41 26.36
N PRO A 399 36.88 -30.17 25.01
CA PRO A 399 36.04 -29.29 24.21
C PRO A 399 35.76 -29.77 22.74
N ARG A 400 35.25 -28.83 21.93
CA ARG A 400 35.45 -28.62 20.48
C ARG A 400 34.63 -29.42 19.43
N MET A 401 33.71 -28.65 18.85
CA MET A 401 33.73 -28.14 17.46
C MET A 401 33.47 -29.08 16.27
N SER A 402 32.53 -28.60 15.45
CA SER A 402 32.39 -28.77 13.99
C SER A 402 31.29 -29.72 13.54
N ALA A 403 30.23 -29.15 12.98
CA ALA A 403 29.47 -29.78 11.91
C ALA A 403 28.80 -28.70 11.06
N LEU A 404 29.25 -28.61 9.81
CA LEU A 404 28.43 -28.12 8.71
C LEU A 404 27.11 -28.90 8.71
N HIS A 405 25.98 -28.22 8.57
CA HIS A 405 24.76 -28.85 8.10
C HIS A 405 24.14 -28.05 6.95
N VAL A 406 24.17 -28.70 5.80
CA VAL A 406 23.34 -28.48 4.62
C VAL A 406 21.87 -28.44 5.06
N VAL A 407 21.17 -27.36 4.68
CA VAL A 407 19.73 -27.19 4.90
C VAL A 407 18.99 -27.55 3.59
N PRO A 408 18.00 -28.47 3.60
CA PRO A 408 17.18 -28.79 2.44
C PRO A 408 16.11 -27.70 2.17
N PRO A 409 15.52 -27.64 0.97
CA PRO A 409 14.77 -26.48 0.51
C PRO A 409 13.45 -26.34 1.28
N ARG A 410 13.23 -25.18 1.90
CA ARG A 410 11.93 -24.80 2.47
C ARG A 410 11.10 -24.07 1.42
N THR A 411 9.87 -24.53 1.29
CA THR A 411 8.81 -24.09 0.39
C THR A 411 8.38 -22.64 0.63
N LEU A 412 7.93 -21.99 -0.45
CA LEU A 412 7.66 -20.55 -0.61
C LEU A 412 6.60 -19.91 0.32
N ALA A 413 5.99 -20.64 1.25
CA ALA A 413 4.81 -20.15 2.00
C ALA A 413 5.12 -19.45 3.34
N GLN A 414 6.38 -19.39 3.78
CA GLN A 414 6.74 -18.79 5.08
C GLN A 414 7.51 -17.45 5.00
N ARG A 415 7.67 -16.86 3.82
CA ARG A 415 8.25 -15.51 3.65
C ARG A 415 7.23 -14.35 3.68
N CYS A 416 5.92 -14.62 3.69
CA CYS A 416 4.92 -13.56 3.62
C CYS A 416 4.39 -13.02 4.97
N LEU A 417 4.79 -13.58 6.12
CA LEU A 417 4.21 -13.19 7.42
C LEU A 417 5.18 -12.56 8.43
N VAL A 418 6.44 -12.35 8.06
CA VAL A 418 7.42 -11.65 8.92
C VAL A 418 7.83 -10.28 8.34
N HIS A 419 7.32 -9.90 7.16
CA HIS A 419 7.71 -8.64 6.50
C HIS A 419 6.72 -7.46 6.66
N LEU A 420 5.63 -7.63 7.41
CA LEU A 420 4.54 -6.63 7.51
C LEU A 420 4.51 -5.84 8.83
N GLN A 421 5.57 -5.88 9.64
CA GLN A 421 5.60 -5.19 10.94
C GLN A 421 6.86 -4.35 11.23
N ARG A 422 7.67 -4.07 10.22
CA ARG A 422 8.75 -3.08 10.31
C ARG A 422 8.76 -2.25 9.05
N HIS A 423 8.05 -1.13 9.07
CA HIS A 423 8.38 0.15 8.43
C HIS A 423 7.19 1.12 8.52
N CYS A 424 7.00 1.69 9.71
CA CYS A 424 6.61 3.10 9.85
C CYS A 424 7.71 3.74 10.69
N PRO A 425 8.20 4.92 10.28
CA PRO A 425 7.88 6.08 11.11
C PRO A 425 7.38 7.27 10.28
N ALA A 426 6.53 8.05 10.97
CA ALA A 426 6.06 9.44 10.76
C ALA A 426 6.04 10.00 9.34
#